data_AF-A7S8L0-F1
#
_entry.id   AF-A7S8L0-F1
#
_cell.length_a   1.000
_cell.length_b   1.000
_cell.length_c   1.000
_cell.angle_alpha   90.00
_cell.angle_beta   90.00
_cell.angle_gamma   90.00
#
_symmetry.space_group_name_H-M   'P 1'
#
loop_
_entity.id
_entity.type
_entity.pdbx_description
1 polymer ?
#
loop_
_entity_poly.entity_id
_entity_poly.type
_entity_poly.pdbx_seq_one_letter_code
_entity_poly.pdbx_strand_id
1 'polypeptide(L)' 'LEDFMKAVSYDAKARASERKQREAVALQLKEKGNLAFKQQKYEEAVKLYTQALNQDRTNTAFYTNRAQVI' A
#
# COMPACT_ATOMS: atom_id res chain seq x y z
N LEU A 1 16.38 -17.67 28.25
CA LEU A 1 16.63 -17.70 26.78
C LEU A 1 15.36 -18.01 25.98
N GLU A 2 14.55 -18.99 26.38
CA GLU A 2 13.32 -19.37 25.66
C GLU A 2 12.26 -18.25 25.61
N ASP A 3 12.03 -17.54 26.71
CA ASP A 3 11.04 -16.45 26.77
C ASP A 3 11.42 -15.26 25.87
N PHE A 4 12.71 -14.95 25.77
CA PHE A 4 13.22 -13.92 24.85
C PHE A 4 12.97 -14.31 23.39
N MET A 5 13.25 -15.56 23.02
CA MET A 5 13.00 -16.06 21.65
C MET A 5 11.51 -16.05 21.30
N LYS A 6 10.62 -16.39 22.25
CA LYS A 6 9.17 -16.30 22.07
C LYS A 6 8.70 -14.86 21.86
N ALA A 7 9.19 -13.91 22.67
CA ALA A 7 8.86 -12.49 22.54
C ALA A 7 9.31 -11.91 21.19
N VAL A 8 10.55 -12.19 20.77
CA VAL A 8 11.08 -11.74 19.48
C VAL A 8 10.30 -12.35 18.31
N SER A 9 9.97 -13.65 18.37
CA SER A 9 9.19 -14.33 17.34
C SER A 9 7.77 -13.75 17.20
N TYR A 10 7.12 -13.45 18.32
CA TYR A 10 5.80 -12.82 18.35
C TYR A 10 5.83 -11.42 17.71
N ASP A 11 6.78 -10.59 18.10
CA ASP A 11 6.99 -9.24 17.59
C ASP A 11 7.32 -9.24 16.07
N ALA A 12 8.11 -10.20 15.61
CA ALA A 12 8.37 -10.41 14.18
C ALA A 12 7.10 -10.76 13.39
N LYS A 13 6.25 -11.65 13.93
CA LYS A 13 4.97 -12.02 13.33
C LYS A 13 3.99 -10.84 13.29
N ALA A 14 3.90 -10.07 14.37
CA ALA A 14 3.04 -8.89 14.44
C ALA A 14 3.40 -7.87 13.35
N ARG A 15 4.70 -7.53 13.22
CA ARG A 15 5.16 -6.63 12.17
C ARG A 15 4.93 -7.17 10.75
N ALA A 16 5.09 -8.48 10.54
CA ALA A 16 4.79 -9.10 9.26
C ALA A 16 3.30 -8.99 8.90
N SER A 17 2.42 -9.21 9.88
CA SER A 17 0.96 -9.06 9.71
C SER A 17 0.59 -7.62 9.39
N GLU A 18 1.14 -6.64 10.11
CA GLU A 18 0.91 -5.22 9.84
C GLU A 18 1.39 -4.82 8.44
N ARG A 19 2.56 -5.28 8.00
CA ARG A 19 3.05 -5.02 6.64
C ARG A 19 2.07 -5.55 5.59
N LYS A 20 1.60 -6.79 5.77
CA LYS A 20 0.63 -7.41 4.86
C LYS A 20 -0.70 -6.66 4.83
N GLN A 21 -1.16 -6.14 5.97
CA GLN A 21 -2.36 -5.30 6.02
C GLN A 21 -2.17 -3.98 5.26
N ARG A 22 -1.04 -3.28 5.47
CA ARG A 22 -0.72 -2.03 4.75
C ARG A 22 -0.62 -2.26 3.25
N GLU A 23 0.01 -3.36 2.82
CA GLU A 23 0.09 -3.78 1.43
C GLU A 23 -1.31 -4.01 0.83
N ALA A 24 -2.19 -4.73 1.53
CA ALA A 24 -3.56 -4.96 1.09
C ALA A 24 -4.35 -3.65 0.93
N VAL A 25 -4.23 -2.71 1.87
CA VAL A 25 -4.86 -1.39 1.79
C VAL A 25 -4.30 -0.59 0.61
N ALA A 26 -2.98 -0.62 0.40
CA ALA A 26 -2.34 0.07 -0.71
C ALA A 26 -2.84 -0.45 -2.07
N LEU A 27 -2.97 -1.78 -2.21
CA LEU A 27 -3.51 -2.40 -3.42
C LEU A 27 -4.97 -2.01 -3.68
N GLN A 28 -5.81 -1.97 -2.64
CA GLN A 28 -7.19 -1.51 -2.77
C GLN A 28 -7.28 -0.04 -3.23
N LEU A 29 -6.43 0.83 -2.69
CA LEU A 29 -6.36 2.24 -3.10
C LEU A 29 -5.92 2.38 -4.56
N LYS A 30 -4.95 1.57 -5.01
CA LYS A 30 -4.56 1.51 -6.43
C LYS A 30 -5.72 1.08 -7.32
N GLU A 31 -6.47 0.04 -6.95
CA GLU A 31 -7.62 -0.38 -7.78
C GLU A 31 -8.72 0.69 -7.85
N LYS A 32 -8.98 1.42 -6.75
CA LYS A 32 -9.86 2.59 -6.77
C LYS A 32 -9.30 3.68 -7.70
N GLY A 33 -7.99 3.94 -7.65
CA GLY A 33 -7.31 4.89 -8.54
C GLY A 33 -7.45 4.51 -10.01
N ASN A 34 -7.29 3.22 -10.33
CA ASN A 34 -7.49 2.67 -11.68
C ASN A 34 -8.93 2.91 -12.16
N LEU A 35 -9.93 2.73 -11.29
CA LEU A 35 -11.33 2.98 -11.62
C LEU A 35 -11.58 4.47 -11.87
N ALA A 36 -11.06 5.35 -11.02
CA ALA A 36 -11.15 6.81 -11.21
C ALA A 36 -10.49 7.25 -12.52
N PHE A 37 -9.31 6.69 -12.84
CA PHE A 37 -8.62 6.95 -14.11
C PHE A 37 -9.46 6.53 -15.32
N LYS A 38 -10.08 5.34 -15.30
CA LYS A 38 -11.00 4.89 -16.36
C LYS A 38 -12.22 5.78 -16.53
N GLN A 39 -12.65 6.44 -15.45
CA GLN A 39 -13.73 7.43 -15.46
C GLN A 39 -13.27 8.85 -15.83
N GLN A 40 -12.00 9.03 -16.24
CA GLN A 40 -11.37 10.32 -16.53
C GLN A 40 -11.34 11.29 -15.33
N LYS A 41 -11.51 10.78 -14.11
CA LYS A 41 -11.40 11.54 -12.86
C LYS A 41 -9.95 11.60 -12.40
N TYR A 42 -9.13 12.32 -13.16
CA TYR A 42 -7.68 12.32 -13.02
C TYR A 42 -7.18 12.83 -11.66
N GLU A 43 -7.77 13.91 -11.13
CA GLU A 43 -7.41 14.40 -9.78
C GLU A 43 -7.67 13.37 -8.67
N GLU A 44 -8.79 12.64 -8.78
CA GLU A 44 -9.15 11.60 -7.81
C GLU A 44 -8.20 10.41 -7.93
N ALA A 45 -7.85 10.01 -9.16
CA ALA A 45 -6.87 8.96 -9.41
C ALA A 45 -5.49 9.30 -8.79
N VAL A 46 -4.99 10.53 -8.98
CA VAL A 46 -3.72 11.00 -8.39
C VAL A 46 -3.77 10.96 -6.86
N LYS A 47 -4.88 11.39 -6.25
CA LYS A 47 -5.07 11.33 -4.80
C LYS A 47 -5.03 9.88 -4.29
N LEU A 48 -5.72 8.97 -4.98
CA LEU A 48 -5.78 7.55 -4.60
C LEU A 48 -4.42 6.85 -4.74
N TYR A 49 -3.67 7.09 -5.82
CA TYR A 49 -2.30 6.54 -5.94
C TYR A 49 -1.34 7.13 -4.90
N THR A 50 -1.50 8.41 -4.53
CA THR A 50 -0.70 9.02 -3.47
C THR A 50 -1.03 8.42 -2.09
N GLN A 51 -2.30 8.10 -1.82
CA GLN A 51 -2.69 7.38 -0.62
C GLN A 51 -2.12 5.96 -0.61
N ALA A 52 -2.10 5.25 -1.75
CA ALA A 52 -1.47 3.93 -1.86
C ALA A 52 0.03 3.98 -1.50
N LEU A 53 0.74 4.99 -2.00
CA LEU A 53 2.15 5.25 -1.66
C LEU A 53 2.38 5.55 -0.18
N ASN A 54 1.42 6.19 0.50
CA ASN A 54 1.55 6.44 1.93
C ASN A 54 1.41 5.17 2.77
N GLN A 55 0.70 4.15 2.26
CA GLN A 55 0.57 2.86 2.92
C GLN A 55 1.76 1.94 2.62
N ASP A 56 2.18 1.91 1.36
CA ASP A 56 3.32 1.11 0.92
C ASP A 56 4.09 1.85 -0.19
N ARG A 57 5.32 2.26 0.14
CA ARG A 57 6.24 2.95 -0.79
C ARG A 57 7.07 1.99 -1.63
N THR A 58 7.02 0.69 -1.34
CA THR A 58 7.88 -0.31 -1.99
C THR A 58 7.33 -0.75 -3.35
N ASN A 59 6.02 -0.62 -3.55
CA ASN A 59 5.39 -0.96 -4.81
C ASN A 59 5.56 0.14 -5.86
N THR A 60 6.40 -0.12 -6.85
CA THR A 60 6.71 0.80 -7.95
C THR A 60 5.51 1.13 -8.84
N ALA A 61 4.50 0.25 -8.90
CA ALA A 61 3.32 0.44 -9.73
C ALA A 61 2.52 1.70 -9.34
N PHE A 62 2.53 2.09 -8.06
CA PHE A 62 1.83 3.31 -7.63
C PHE A 62 2.47 4.58 -8.18
N TYR A 63 3.80 4.61 -8.35
CA TYR A 63 4.48 5.74 -8.99
C TYR A 63 4.18 5.79 -10.48
N THR A 64 4.27 4.64 -11.17
CA THR A 64 4.00 4.55 -12.61
C THR A 64 2.57 4.95 -12.93
N ASN A 65 1.59 4.42 -12.19
CA ASN A 65 0.18 4.74 -12.41
C ASN A 65 -0.11 6.21 -12.13
N ARG A 66 0.51 6.82 -11.11
CA ARG A 66 0.37 8.26 -10.84
C ARG A 66 0.98 9.12 -11.94
N ALA A 67 2.17 8.75 -12.43
CA ALA A 67 2.84 9.46 -13.52
C ALA A 67 2.07 9.38 -14.85
N GLN A 68 1.31 8.31 -15.08
CA GLN A 68 0.47 8.16 -16.28
C GLN A 68 -0.75 9.11 -16.29
N VAL A 69 -1.14 9.63 -15.13
CA VAL A 69 -2.29 10.55 -15.01
C VAL A 69 -1.92 12.01 -15.23
N ILE A 70 -0.65 12.35 -15.00
CA ILE A 70 -0.10 13.71 -15.09
C ILE A 70 0.44 13.92 -16.50
#